data_AF-A0A0S8J5S6-F1
#
_entry.id   AF-A0A0S8J5S6-F1
#
_cell.length_a   1.000
_cell.length_b   1.000
_cell.length_c   1.000
_cell.angle_alpha   90.00
_cell.angle_beta   90.00
_cell.angle_gamma   90.00
#
_symmetry.space_group_name_H-M   'P 1'
#
loop_
_entity.id
_entity.type
_entity.pdbx_description
1 polymer ?
#
loop_
_entity_poly.entity_id
_entity_poly.type
_entity_poly.pdbx_seq_one_letter_code
_entity_poly.pdbx_strand_id
1 'polypeptide(L)'
;PGGKDDLFAIAAKLSPREAPAIRFDCGKDDALLGSNRKFHRHLLRLKVKHQYRECPGEHNWAYWDEHIIEAIRFHAKHLKL
;
A
#
# COMPACT_ATOMS: atom_id res chain seq x y z
N PRO A 1 -4.40 -3.50 -19.12
CA PRO A 1 -5.20 -3.32 -17.88
C PRO A 1 -6.12 -4.53 -17.67
N GLY A 2 -6.23 -5.04 -16.44
CA GLY A 2 -7.09 -6.18 -16.10
C GLY A 2 -6.44 -7.56 -16.17
N GLY A 3 -5.11 -7.64 -16.24
CA GLY A 3 -4.38 -8.91 -16.12
C GLY A 3 -4.44 -9.49 -14.70
N LYS A 4 -3.98 -10.74 -14.52
CA LYS A 4 -4.00 -11.43 -13.22
C LYS A 4 -3.22 -10.72 -12.11
N ASP A 5 -2.25 -9.87 -12.47
CA ASP A 5 -1.37 -9.13 -11.55
C ASP A 5 -1.76 -7.63 -11.45
N ASP A 6 -2.89 -7.22 -12.05
CA ASP A 6 -3.38 -5.85 -11.97
C ASP A 6 -4.05 -5.60 -10.61
N LEU A 7 -3.35 -4.88 -9.73
CA LEU A 7 -3.81 -4.57 -8.38
C LEU A 7 -5.17 -3.86 -8.33
N PHE A 8 -5.50 -3.04 -9.33
CA PHE A 8 -6.81 -2.36 -9.39
C PHE A 8 -7.92 -3.37 -9.67
N ALA A 9 -7.69 -4.27 -10.64
CA ALA A 9 -8.66 -5.31 -10.98
C ALA A 9 -8.82 -6.34 -9.86
N ILE A 10 -7.72 -6.70 -9.17
CA ILE A 10 -7.75 -7.58 -7.99
C ILE A 10 -8.56 -6.92 -6.87
N ALA A 11 -8.25 -5.67 -6.52
CA ALA A 11 -8.94 -4.97 -5.44
C ALA A 11 -10.44 -4.84 -5.67
N ALA A 12 -10.87 -4.60 -6.91
CA ALA A 12 -12.29 -4.50 -7.27
C ALA A 12 -13.08 -5.81 -7.10
N LYS A 13 -12.40 -6.96 -7.03
CA LYS A 13 -13.02 -8.28 -6.81
C LYS A 13 -13.01 -8.70 -5.35
N LEU A 14 -12.26 -8.00 -4.48
CA LEU A 14 -12.20 -8.34 -3.06
C LEU A 14 -13.52 -8.00 -2.38
N SER A 15 -14.04 -8.94 -1.59
CA SER A 15 -15.04 -8.56 -0.60
C SER A 15 -14.33 -7.79 0.53
N PRO A 16 -14.87 -6.66 1.03
CA PRO A 16 -14.21 -5.89 2.09
C PRO A 16 -13.94 -6.67 3.38
N ARG A 17 -14.65 -7.78 3.61
CA ARG A 17 -14.46 -8.66 4.78
C ARG A 17 -13.36 -9.69 4.60
N GLU A 18 -13.02 -10.02 3.36
CA GLU A 18 -11.99 -11.02 3.03
C GLU A 18 -10.68 -10.39 2.57
N ALA A 19 -10.65 -9.07 2.36
CA ALA A 19 -9.43 -8.36 2.02
C ALA A 19 -8.35 -8.59 3.10
N PRO A 20 -7.10 -8.90 2.71
CA PRO A 20 -6.01 -8.99 3.67
C PRO A 20 -5.78 -7.62 4.32
N ALA A 21 -5.06 -7.60 5.43
CA ALA A 21 -4.55 -6.35 5.95
C ALA A 21 -3.56 -5.76 4.93
N ILE A 22 -3.83 -4.55 4.43
CA ILE A 22 -2.99 -3.88 3.43
C ILE A 22 -2.30 -2.67 4.06
N ARG A 23 -1.00 -2.53 3.79
CA ARG A 23 -0.20 -1.33 4.09
C ARG A 23 0.73 -1.02 2.92
N PHE A 24 0.87 0.26 2.60
CA PHE A 24 1.91 0.77 1.71
C PHE A 24 2.22 2.24 2.03
N ASP A 25 3.42 2.68 1.71
CA ASP A 25 3.87 4.07 1.86
C ASP A 25 4.77 4.49 0.69
N CYS A 26 4.95 5.80 0.52
CA CYS A 26 5.72 6.37 -0.58
C CYS A 26 6.35 7.71 -0.17
N GLY A 27 7.55 7.98 -0.69
CA GLY A 27 8.25 9.25 -0.53
C GLY A 27 7.49 10.40 -1.18
N LYS A 28 7.48 11.58 -0.56
CA LYS A 28 6.81 12.78 -1.09
C LYS A 28 7.48 13.32 -2.36
N ASP A 29 8.75 13.00 -2.56
CA ASP A 29 9.56 13.41 -3.71
C ASP A 29 9.81 12.23 -4.67
N ASP A 30 9.15 11.08 -4.45
CA ASP A 30 9.20 9.91 -5.33
C ASP A 30 8.32 10.14 -6.58
N ALA A 31 8.88 9.86 -7.77
CA ALA A 31 8.16 9.96 -9.04
C ALA A 31 6.89 9.08 -9.12
N LEU A 32 6.80 8.02 -8.31
CA LEU A 32 5.67 7.09 -8.22
C LEU A 32 4.59 7.53 -7.23
N LEU A 33 4.73 8.66 -6.55
CA LEU A 33 3.75 9.17 -5.59
C LEU A 33 2.36 9.32 -6.22
N GLY A 34 2.29 9.79 -7.47
CA GLY A 34 1.03 9.93 -8.21
C GLY A 34 0.29 8.58 -8.38
N SER A 35 1.03 7.51 -8.65
CA SER A 35 0.49 6.16 -8.79
C SER A 35 0.01 5.60 -7.45
N ASN A 36 0.78 5.78 -6.38
CA ASN A 36 0.40 5.38 -5.02
C ASN A 36 -0.89 6.09 -4.56
N ARG A 37 -0.98 7.41 -4.75
CA ARG A 37 -2.20 8.18 -4.47
C ARG A 37 -3.40 7.70 -5.29
N LYS A 38 -3.19 7.32 -6.55
CA LYS A 38 -4.26 6.77 -7.42
C LYS A 38 -4.79 5.45 -6.88
N PHE A 39 -3.91 4.56 -6.43
CA PHE A 39 -4.30 3.28 -5.84
C PHE A 39 -4.97 3.46 -4.47
N HIS A 40 -4.42 4.32 -3.61
CA HIS A 40 -5.06 4.70 -2.34
C HIS A 40 -6.51 5.17 -2.53
N ARG A 41 -6.74 6.12 -3.45
CA ARG A 41 -8.10 6.59 -3.78
C ARG A 41 -8.99 5.47 -4.31
N HIS A 42 -8.43 4.50 -5.04
CA HIS A 42 -9.19 3.37 -5.55
C HIS A 42 -9.67 2.46 -4.41
N LEU A 43 -8.79 2.11 -3.47
CA LEU A 43 -9.14 1.32 -2.29
C LEU A 43 -10.17 2.03 -1.39
N LEU A 44 -10.06 3.36 -1.23
CA LEU A 44 -11.05 4.17 -0.53
C LEU A 44 -12.45 4.07 -1.17
N ARG A 45 -12.55 4.18 -2.50
CA ARG A 45 -13.84 4.04 -3.22
C ARG A 45 -14.46 2.66 -3.03
N LEU A 46 -13.62 1.62 -3.01
CA LEU A 46 -14.04 0.23 -2.78
C LEU A 46 -14.31 -0.09 -1.30
N LYS A 47 -14.07 0.86 -0.38
CA LYS A 47 -14.17 0.67 1.07
C LYS A 47 -13.29 -0.48 1.58
N VAL A 48 -12.16 -0.72 0.92
CA VAL A 48 -11.15 -1.69 1.35
C VAL A 48 -10.30 -1.05 2.45
N LYS A 49 -10.27 -1.65 3.64
CA LYS A 49 -9.49 -1.13 4.77
C LYS A 49 -7.99 -1.29 4.50
N HIS A 50 -7.23 -0.21 4.59
CA HIS A 50 -5.79 -0.21 4.36
C HIS A 50 -5.09 0.93 5.12
N GLN A 51 -3.77 0.81 5.29
CA GLN A 51 -2.91 1.86 5.83
C GLN A 51 -2.08 2.47 4.69
N TYR A 52 -2.22 3.77 4.46
CA TYR A 52 -1.43 4.53 3.49
C TYR A 52 -0.72 5.69 4.18
N ARG A 53 0.56 5.90 3.89
CA ARG A 53 1.34 7.04 4.40
C ARG A 53 2.19 7.67 3.30
N GLU A 54 2.41 8.98 3.43
CA GLU A 54 3.36 9.74 2.63
C GLU A 54 4.39 10.36 3.57
N CYS A 55 5.66 10.02 3.37
CA CYS A 55 6.77 10.43 4.24
C CYS A 55 7.79 11.24 3.43
N PRO A 56 8.60 12.12 4.06
CA PRO A 56 9.72 12.75 3.36
C PRO A 56 10.64 11.70 2.72
N GLY A 57 11.15 11.97 1.52
CA GLY A 57 12.07 11.08 0.82
C GLY A 57 11.70 10.80 -0.63
N GLU A 58 12.59 10.08 -1.30
CA GLU A 58 12.58 9.80 -2.74
C GLU A 58 12.60 8.28 -3.01
N HIS A 59 12.82 7.88 -4.26
CA HIS A 59 12.90 6.50 -4.68
C HIS A 59 14.27 5.87 -4.41
N ASN A 60 14.62 5.66 -3.13
CA ASN A 60 15.96 5.19 -2.75
C ASN A 60 15.98 4.27 -1.51
N TRP A 61 17.13 3.64 -1.29
CA TRP A 61 17.35 2.71 -0.18
C TRP A 61 17.26 3.36 1.19
N ALA A 62 17.70 4.61 1.35
CA ALA A 62 17.62 5.29 2.64
C ALA A 62 16.16 5.42 3.12
N TYR A 63 15.23 5.74 2.20
CA TYR A 63 13.80 5.76 2.49
C TYR A 63 13.28 4.37 2.89
N TRP A 64 13.64 3.32 2.14
CA TRP A 64 13.18 1.96 2.43
C TRP A 64 13.74 1.41 3.74
N ASP A 65 15.01 1.66 4.04
CA ASP A 65 15.67 1.23 5.28
C ASP A 65 15.05 1.90 6.52
N GLU A 66 14.59 3.15 6.40
CA GLU A 66 13.87 3.83 7.49
C GLU A 66 12.48 3.20 7.71
N HIS A 67 11.71 2.96 6.63
CA HIS A 67 10.30 2.59 6.73
C HIS A 67 10.02 1.07 6.74
N ILE A 68 11.03 0.23 6.50
CA ILE A 68 10.91 -1.23 6.58
C ILE A 68 10.48 -1.68 7.97
N ILE A 69 10.87 -0.95 9.02
CA ILE A 69 10.53 -1.28 10.41
C ILE A 69 9.01 -1.23 10.62
N GLU A 70 8.30 -0.22 10.10
CA GLU A 70 6.85 -0.16 10.16
C GLU A 70 6.18 -1.25 9.32
N ALA A 71 6.75 -1.60 8.17
CA ALA A 71 6.25 -2.70 7.37
C ALA A 71 6.39 -4.04 8.13
N ILE A 72 7.53 -4.32 8.76
CA ILE A 72 7.74 -5.53 9.56
C ILE A 72 6.79 -5.56 10.76
N ARG A 73 6.66 -4.46 11.51
CA ARG A 73 5.71 -4.35 12.64
C ARG A 73 4.27 -4.59 12.21
N PHE A 74 3.89 -4.09 11.03
CA PHE A 74 2.58 -4.34 10.44
C PHE A 74 2.36 -5.83 10.18
N HIS A 75 3.33 -6.52 9.59
CA HIS A 75 3.24 -7.95 9.32
C HIS A 75 3.20 -8.77 10.62
N ALA A 76 4.11 -8.52 11.56
CA ALA A 76 4.14 -9.22 12.85
C ALA A 76 2.77 -9.15 13.56
N LYS A 77 2.17 -7.95 13.60
CA LYS A 77 0.85 -7.75 14.20
C LYS A 77 -0.27 -8.55 13.53
N HIS A 78 -0.32 -8.61 12.20
CA HIS A 78 -1.44 -9.21 11.48
C HIS A 78 -1.24 -10.69 11.15
N LEU A 79 0.00 -11.16 11.10
CA LEU A 79 0.37 -12.56 10.93
C LEU A 79 0.50 -13.30 12.27
N LYS A 80 0.42 -12.58 13.40
CA LYS A 80 0.55 -13.14 14.77
C LYS A 80 1.90 -13.85 14.97
N LEU A 81 2.96 -13.19 14.50
CA LEU A 81 4.35 -13.61 14.72
C LEU A 81 4.86 -13.13 16.07
#